data_AF-A0A7Z1DSS8-F1
#
_entry.id   AF-A0A7Z1DSS8-F1
#
_cell.length_a   1.000
_cell.length_b   1.000
_cell.length_c   1.000
_cell.angle_alpha   90.00
_cell.angle_beta   90.00
_cell.angle_gamma   90.00
#
_symmetry.space_group_name_H-M   'P 1'
#
loop_
_entity.id
_entity.type
_entity.pdbx_description
1 polymer ?
#
loop_
_entity_poly.entity_id
_entity_poly.type
_entity_poly.pdbx_seq_one_letter_code
_entity_poly.pdbx_strand_id
1 'polypeptide(L)'
;MRLTPHRFIAANPVGVDWVCGDLHGEFDALQAALSGAHELMFIAGAEDNRNRYKHRGMGGDWAASLDEASYKNLATQCRYQLPLTMTLECENGQLELVHAQSPFDDWRTVQECSFSERFAIECTWPWNRAQGKDQTITGISAVVSGHIGTVEIIQRGNQVWIDVLARTGQVPLMPAHRVLERVAQVQRGG
;
A
#
# COMPACT_ATOMS: atom_id res chain seq x y z
N MET A 1 0.45 2.12 19.97
CA MET A 1 -0.10 1.44 18.77
C MET A 1 0.65 0.12 18.45
N ARG A 2 -0.04 -0.95 18.00
CA ARG A 2 0.54 -2.25 17.54
C ARG A 2 -0.21 -2.66 16.27
N LEU A 3 0.36 -2.35 15.11
CA LEU A 3 -0.15 -2.78 13.80
C LEU A 3 0.43 -4.15 13.45
N THR A 4 -0.20 -4.83 12.49
CA THR A 4 0.39 -6.01 11.84
C THR A 4 1.50 -5.55 10.89
N PRO A 5 2.79 -5.91 11.10
CA PRO A 5 3.86 -5.48 10.21
C PRO A 5 3.73 -6.09 8.83
N HIS A 6 3.47 -7.39 8.78
CA HIS A 6 3.49 -8.17 7.56
C HIS A 6 2.37 -9.23 7.55
N ARG A 7 1.83 -9.53 6.38
CA ARG A 7 0.90 -10.65 6.15
C ARG A 7 1.26 -11.39 4.86
N PHE A 8 1.21 -12.72 4.90
CA PHE A 8 1.31 -13.55 3.70
C PHE A 8 -0.08 -13.93 3.18
N ILE A 9 -0.25 -13.87 1.86
CA ILE A 9 -1.45 -14.28 1.12
C ILE A 9 -1.01 -15.33 0.10
N ALA A 10 -1.55 -16.54 0.22
CA ALA A 10 -1.27 -17.65 -0.68
C ALA A 10 -1.90 -17.41 -2.07
N ALA A 11 -1.32 -18.05 -3.09
CA ALA A 11 -1.79 -17.91 -4.46
C ALA A 11 -3.27 -18.31 -4.63
N ASN A 12 -3.97 -17.55 -5.47
CA ASN A 12 -5.33 -17.84 -5.88
C ASN A 12 -5.35 -18.87 -7.03
N PRO A 13 -5.83 -20.11 -6.83
CA PRO A 13 -5.75 -21.14 -7.86
C PRO A 13 -6.93 -21.14 -8.84
N VAL A 14 -7.95 -20.30 -8.62
CA VAL A 14 -9.23 -20.36 -9.37
C VAL A 14 -9.54 -19.06 -10.11
N GLY A 15 -8.82 -17.97 -9.83
CA GLY A 15 -9.13 -16.65 -10.37
C GLY A 15 -7.91 -15.79 -10.67
N VAL A 16 -8.17 -14.50 -10.91
CA VAL A 16 -7.13 -13.50 -11.16
C VAL A 16 -7.01 -12.60 -9.94
N ASP A 17 -5.81 -12.52 -9.39
CA ASP A 17 -5.50 -11.53 -8.36
C ASP A 17 -5.26 -10.17 -9.01
N TRP A 18 -5.92 -9.15 -8.44
CA TRP A 18 -5.80 -7.77 -8.88
C TRP A 18 -5.14 -6.96 -7.75
N VAL A 19 -4.14 -6.17 -8.13
CA VAL A 19 -3.50 -5.20 -7.23
C VAL A 19 -4.05 -3.82 -7.53
N CYS A 20 -4.39 -3.09 -6.46
CA CYS A 20 -4.85 -1.72 -6.54
C CYS A 20 -3.83 -0.80 -5.86
N GLY A 21 -3.55 0.33 -6.50
CA GLY A 21 -2.74 1.41 -5.93
C GLY A 21 -3.47 2.15 -4.82
N ASP A 22 -2.84 3.22 -4.35
CA ASP A 22 -3.38 4.07 -3.29
C ASP A 22 -4.57 4.87 -3.80
N LEU A 23 -5.73 4.64 -3.19
CA LEU A 23 -6.99 5.26 -3.57
C LEU A 23 -7.21 6.47 -2.68
N HIS A 24 -6.48 7.56 -2.95
CA HIS A 24 -6.62 8.81 -2.22
C HIS A 24 -8.00 9.45 -2.47
N GLY A 25 -8.92 9.37 -1.52
CA GLY A 25 -10.09 10.25 -1.44
C GLY A 25 -11.15 10.14 -2.56
N GLU A 26 -10.96 9.31 -3.58
CA GLU A 26 -11.97 8.94 -4.58
C GLU A 26 -12.88 7.86 -3.99
N PHE A 27 -13.69 8.32 -3.05
CA PHE A 27 -14.41 7.52 -2.09
C PHE A 27 -15.60 6.80 -2.72
N ASP A 28 -16.28 7.30 -3.76
CA ASP A 28 -17.57 6.73 -4.20
C ASP A 28 -17.48 5.34 -4.88
N ALA A 29 -16.42 5.07 -5.64
CA ALA A 29 -16.23 3.76 -6.30
C ALA A 29 -15.63 2.71 -5.35
N LEU A 30 -14.89 3.16 -4.33
CA LEU A 30 -14.27 2.32 -3.31
C LEU A 30 -15.21 2.10 -2.10
N GLN A 31 -16.05 3.06 -1.73
CA GLN A 31 -17.01 2.99 -0.62
C GLN A 31 -18.08 1.90 -0.84
N ALA A 32 -18.32 1.49 -2.09
CA ALA A 32 -19.15 0.33 -2.42
C ALA A 32 -18.44 -1.02 -2.21
N ALA A 33 -17.10 -1.05 -2.09
CA ALA A 33 -16.31 -2.29 -2.02
C ALA A 33 -15.39 -2.42 -0.78
N LEU A 34 -14.80 -1.34 -0.26
CA LEU A 34 -13.76 -1.32 0.77
C LEU A 34 -13.77 0.03 1.53
N SER A 35 -14.35 0.08 2.71
CA SER A 35 -14.25 1.25 3.60
C SER A 35 -12.86 1.34 4.25
N GLY A 36 -11.95 2.13 3.66
CA GLY A 36 -10.68 2.52 4.28
C GLY A 36 -9.72 3.23 3.32
N ALA A 37 -9.35 4.47 3.63
CA ALA A 37 -8.08 5.07 3.21
C ALA A 37 -7.65 6.14 4.24
N HIS A 38 -6.34 6.12 4.59
CA HIS A 38 -5.61 6.99 5.54
C HIS A 38 -5.56 6.48 6.99
N GLU A 39 -5.45 5.16 7.13
CA GLU A 39 -5.71 4.44 8.36
C GLU A 39 -4.71 4.69 9.45
N LEU A 40 -3.46 5.04 9.17
CA LEU A 40 -2.52 5.36 10.25
C LEU A 40 -2.96 6.61 11.03
N MET A 41 -3.39 7.67 10.33
CA MET A 41 -3.86 8.89 10.98
C MET A 41 -5.26 8.74 11.56
N PHE A 42 -6.12 7.95 10.91
CA PHE A 42 -7.41 7.56 11.46
C PHE A 42 -7.27 6.73 12.75
N ILE A 43 -6.43 5.68 12.75
CA ILE A 43 -6.10 4.83 13.91
C ILE A 43 -5.46 5.67 15.01
N ALA A 44 -4.49 6.52 14.67
CA ALA A 44 -3.88 7.42 15.64
C ALA A 44 -4.89 8.43 16.21
N GLY A 45 -5.93 8.79 15.45
CA GLY A 45 -7.05 9.61 15.89
C GLY A 45 -7.95 8.97 16.96
N ALA A 46 -7.89 7.64 17.11
CA ALA A 46 -8.58 6.93 18.19
C ALA A 46 -7.85 7.08 19.54
N GLU A 47 -6.53 7.30 19.50
CA GLU A 47 -5.68 7.52 20.69
C GLU A 47 -5.51 9.03 20.99
N ASP A 48 -5.43 9.90 19.97
CA ASP A 48 -5.27 11.35 20.10
C ASP A 48 -6.09 12.13 19.07
N ASN A 49 -7.05 12.92 19.56
CA ASN A 49 -7.96 13.72 18.73
C ASN A 49 -7.25 14.73 17.81
N ARG A 50 -6.02 15.16 18.11
CA ARG A 50 -5.24 16.04 17.24
C ARG A 50 -4.96 15.40 15.89
N ASN A 51 -4.82 14.07 15.84
CA ASN A 51 -4.62 13.34 14.59
C ASN A 51 -5.88 13.29 13.73
N ARG A 52 -7.08 13.50 14.31
CA ARG A 52 -8.32 13.61 13.52
C ARG A 52 -8.33 14.86 12.64
N TYR A 53 -7.78 15.97 13.15
CA TYR A 53 -7.67 17.19 12.34
C TYR A 53 -6.72 16.98 11.15
N LYS A 54 -5.59 16.31 11.37
CA LYS A 54 -4.66 15.94 10.29
C LYS A 54 -5.31 14.99 9.29
N HIS A 55 -6.02 13.97 9.77
CA HIS A 55 -6.76 13.01 8.93
C HIS A 55 -7.74 13.73 7.99
N ARG A 56 -8.54 14.68 8.51
CA ARG A 56 -9.45 15.52 7.71
C ARG A 56 -8.73 16.30 6.60
N GLY A 57 -7.62 16.95 6.93
CA GLY A 57 -6.81 17.70 5.96
C GLY A 57 -6.22 16.84 4.82
N MET A 58 -6.29 15.51 4.93
CA MET A 58 -5.89 14.57 3.91
C MET A 58 -7.10 13.82 3.31
N GLY A 59 -8.30 14.39 3.31
CA GLY A 59 -9.49 13.73 2.75
C GLY A 59 -10.21 12.75 3.69
N GLY A 60 -9.85 12.75 4.97
CA GLY A 60 -10.49 11.94 6.01
C GLY A 60 -11.79 12.51 6.59
N ASP A 61 -12.46 13.43 5.87
CA ASP A 61 -13.66 14.14 6.34
C ASP A 61 -14.85 13.21 6.61
N TRP A 62 -14.93 12.10 5.89
CA TRP A 62 -15.94 11.05 6.11
C TRP A 62 -15.97 10.55 7.56
N ALA A 63 -14.83 10.55 8.26
CA ALA A 63 -14.76 10.10 9.65
C ALA A 63 -15.43 11.08 10.64
N ALA A 64 -15.75 12.30 10.20
CA ALA A 64 -16.43 13.30 11.04
C ALA A 64 -17.90 12.95 11.32
N SER A 65 -18.53 12.10 10.50
CA SER A 65 -19.91 11.65 10.71
C SER A 65 -20.02 10.45 11.66
N LEU A 66 -18.89 9.86 12.08
CA LEU A 66 -18.88 8.74 13.02
C LEU A 66 -19.02 9.22 14.46
N ASP A 67 -19.82 8.51 15.26
CA ASP A 67 -19.76 8.65 16.72
C ASP A 67 -18.46 8.03 17.29
N GLU A 68 -18.16 8.33 18.57
CA GLU A 68 -16.93 7.85 19.22
C GLU A 68 -16.79 6.32 19.28
N ALA A 69 -17.91 5.60 19.42
CA ALA A 69 -17.88 4.14 19.52
C ALA A 69 -17.56 3.52 18.16
N SER A 70 -18.28 3.96 17.13
CA SER A 70 -18.08 3.61 15.72
C SER A 70 -16.67 3.96 15.25
N TYR A 71 -16.17 5.15 15.57
CA TYR A 71 -14.81 5.57 15.23
C TYR A 71 -13.77 4.61 15.83
N LYS A 72 -13.84 4.35 17.14
CA LYS A 72 -12.87 3.48 17.83
C LYS A 72 -12.97 2.03 17.36
N ASN A 73 -14.18 1.54 17.10
CA ASN A 73 -14.40 0.20 16.58
C ASN A 73 -13.77 0.04 15.18
N LEU A 74 -14.02 0.98 14.28
CA LEU A 74 -13.45 0.95 12.93
C LEU A 74 -11.92 1.10 12.98
N ALA A 75 -11.38 2.01 13.79
CA ALA A 75 -9.94 2.14 13.99
C ALA A 75 -9.30 0.84 14.50
N THR A 76 -9.99 0.13 15.41
CA THR A 76 -9.56 -1.18 15.89
C THR A 76 -9.54 -2.21 14.76
N GLN A 77 -10.58 -2.24 13.92
CA GLN A 77 -10.62 -3.15 12.77
C GLN A 77 -9.49 -2.87 11.77
N CYS A 78 -9.30 -1.61 11.37
CA CYS A 78 -8.21 -1.19 10.49
C CYS A 78 -6.85 -1.67 11.02
N ARG A 79 -6.60 -1.50 12.33
CA ARG A 79 -5.36 -1.92 12.99
C ARG A 79 -5.06 -3.41 12.87
N TYR A 80 -6.08 -4.27 12.87
CA TYR A 80 -5.89 -5.72 12.75
C TYR A 80 -5.94 -6.20 11.30
N GLN A 81 -6.69 -5.51 10.45
CA GLN A 81 -6.97 -5.97 9.09
C GLN A 81 -6.00 -5.40 8.04
N LEU A 82 -5.34 -4.27 8.32
CA LEU A 82 -4.45 -3.58 7.38
C LEU A 82 -2.99 -3.72 7.82
N PRO A 83 -2.26 -4.73 7.30
CA PRO A 83 -0.84 -4.85 7.54
C PRO A 83 -0.07 -3.74 6.80
N LEU A 84 1.12 -3.39 7.30
CA LEU A 84 1.98 -2.39 6.63
C LEU A 84 2.53 -2.92 5.29
N THR A 85 2.85 -4.21 5.23
CA THR A 85 3.24 -4.90 3.99
C THR A 85 2.54 -6.23 3.83
N MET A 86 2.38 -6.71 2.59
CA MET A 86 1.85 -8.03 2.30
C MET A 86 2.74 -8.76 1.29
N THR A 87 2.89 -10.07 1.47
CA THR A 87 3.34 -10.96 0.39
C THR A 87 2.09 -11.48 -0.30
N LEU A 88 1.99 -11.34 -1.62
CA LEU A 88 1.05 -12.06 -2.46
C LEU A 88 1.81 -13.08 -3.29
N GLU A 89 1.59 -14.35 -3.00
CA GLU A 89 2.10 -15.44 -3.84
C GLU A 89 1.29 -15.52 -5.14
N CYS A 90 1.97 -15.71 -6.25
CA CYS A 90 1.40 -15.84 -7.59
C CYS A 90 2.03 -17.05 -8.27
N GLU A 91 1.39 -17.56 -9.33
CA GLU A 91 1.92 -18.70 -10.10
C GLU A 91 3.37 -18.52 -10.58
N ASN A 92 3.73 -17.28 -10.95
CA ASN A 92 5.03 -16.95 -11.55
C ASN A 92 5.92 -16.05 -10.69
N GLY A 93 5.72 -16.06 -9.37
CA GLY A 93 6.55 -15.28 -8.44
C GLY A 93 5.78 -14.75 -7.25
N GLN A 94 6.37 -13.80 -6.55
CA GLN A 94 5.75 -13.17 -5.38
C GLN A 94 5.78 -11.65 -5.51
N LEU A 95 4.71 -11.01 -5.07
CA LEU A 95 4.60 -9.56 -4.99
C LEU A 95 4.69 -9.10 -3.54
N GLU A 96 5.51 -8.08 -3.27
CA GLU A 96 5.34 -7.23 -2.10
C GLU A 96 4.26 -6.19 -2.42
N LEU A 97 3.29 -6.03 -1.54
CA LEU A 97 2.36 -4.90 -1.54
C LEU A 97 2.71 -4.00 -0.35
N VAL A 98 2.99 -2.74 -0.63
CA VAL A 98 3.33 -1.73 0.37
C VAL A 98 2.83 -0.36 -0.08
N HIS A 99 2.35 0.47 0.85
CA HIS A 99 1.68 1.73 0.50
C HIS A 99 2.57 2.70 -0.29
N ALA A 100 3.75 3.06 0.25
CA ALA A 100 4.61 4.06 -0.37
C ALA A 100 5.82 3.46 -1.10
N GLN A 101 6.62 2.64 -0.42
CA GLN A 101 7.77 1.94 -1.00
C GLN A 101 8.29 0.84 -0.05
N SER A 102 9.15 -0.05 -0.54
CA SER A 102 9.79 -1.06 0.31
C SER A 102 10.77 -0.39 1.29
N PRO A 103 10.71 -0.69 2.61
CA PRO A 103 11.53 -0.02 3.62
C PRO A 103 12.98 -0.52 3.66
N PHE A 104 13.25 -1.71 3.11
CA PHE A 104 14.57 -2.33 3.08
C PHE A 104 14.89 -2.84 1.68
N ASP A 105 16.16 -3.17 1.44
CA ASP A 105 16.62 -3.71 0.15
C ASP A 105 16.51 -5.24 0.07
N ASP A 106 16.17 -5.88 1.19
CA ASP A 106 16.00 -7.31 1.33
C ASP A 106 14.62 -7.65 1.87
N TRP A 107 13.86 -8.43 1.10
CA TRP A 107 12.47 -8.75 1.42
C TRP A 107 12.33 -9.55 2.72
N ARG A 108 13.28 -10.46 2.98
CA ARG A 108 13.27 -11.24 4.23
C ARG A 108 13.36 -10.33 5.46
N THR A 109 14.19 -9.29 5.38
CA THR A 109 14.28 -8.26 6.43
C THR A 109 12.94 -7.56 6.64
N VAL A 110 12.17 -7.27 5.57
CA VAL A 110 10.83 -6.69 5.68
C VAL A 110 9.86 -7.66 6.39
N GLN A 111 9.88 -8.94 6.00
CA GLN A 111 8.99 -9.97 6.55
C GLN A 111 9.25 -10.25 8.05
N GLU A 112 10.51 -10.22 8.46
CA GLU A 112 10.93 -10.49 9.84
C GLU A 112 10.88 -9.23 10.73
N CYS A 113 10.65 -8.05 10.16
CA CYS A 113 10.65 -6.78 10.90
C CYS A 113 9.48 -6.69 11.90
N SER A 114 9.80 -6.44 13.16
CA SER A 114 8.79 -6.11 14.17
C SER A 114 8.26 -4.69 13.97
N PHE A 115 7.01 -4.45 14.38
CA PHE A 115 6.41 -3.12 14.34
C PHE A 115 7.29 -2.10 15.08
N SER A 116 7.58 -0.99 14.42
CA SER A 116 8.08 0.25 15.02
C SER A 116 7.48 1.44 14.29
N GLU A 117 7.44 2.61 14.93
CA GLU A 117 6.97 3.84 14.28
C GLU A 117 7.82 4.16 13.04
N ARG A 118 9.14 3.95 13.12
CA ARG A 118 10.04 4.11 11.98
C ARG A 118 9.66 3.20 10.83
N PHE A 119 9.45 1.91 11.08
CA PHE A 119 9.05 0.96 10.03
C PHE A 119 7.71 1.37 9.39
N ALA A 120 6.73 1.77 10.19
CA ALA A 120 5.46 2.28 9.68
C ALA A 120 5.65 3.52 8.81
N ILE A 121 6.50 4.47 9.22
CA ILE A 121 6.81 5.66 8.44
C ILE A 121 7.43 5.28 7.11
N GLU A 122 8.46 4.44 7.10
CA GLU A 122 9.16 4.02 5.87
C GLU A 122 8.24 3.29 4.87
N CYS A 123 7.22 2.57 5.37
CA CYS A 123 6.22 1.92 4.51
C CYS A 123 5.18 2.89 3.93
N THR A 124 4.99 4.09 4.51
CA THR A 124 3.79 4.93 4.23
C THR A 124 4.05 6.35 3.75
N TRP A 125 5.28 6.88 3.81
CA TRP A 125 5.56 8.28 3.47
C TRP A 125 6.66 8.54 2.45
N PRO A 126 7.78 7.80 2.44
CA PRO A 126 8.86 8.13 1.53
C PRO A 126 8.49 7.76 0.09
N TRP A 127 8.99 8.56 -0.84
CA TRP A 127 8.86 8.32 -2.27
C TRP A 127 10.17 8.55 -3.03
N ASN A 128 11.26 8.66 -2.29
CA ASN A 128 12.59 8.93 -2.82
C ASN A 128 13.09 7.78 -3.71
N ARG A 129 12.66 6.53 -3.49
CA ARG A 129 13.03 5.41 -4.38
C ARG A 129 12.45 5.56 -5.78
N ALA A 130 11.23 6.08 -5.91
CA ALA A 130 10.61 6.34 -7.21
C ALA A 130 11.35 7.42 -8.03
N GLN A 131 11.95 8.38 -7.33
CA GLN A 131 12.77 9.44 -7.94
C GLN A 131 14.23 9.04 -8.16
N GLY A 132 14.64 7.92 -7.58
CA GLY A 132 16.03 7.45 -7.58
C GLY A 132 16.41 6.69 -8.84
N LYS A 133 17.61 6.11 -8.78
CA LYS A 133 18.12 5.13 -9.75
C LYS A 133 17.35 3.82 -9.64
N ASP A 134 17.52 2.96 -10.65
CA ASP A 134 17.02 1.59 -10.59
C ASP A 134 17.57 0.83 -9.39
N GLN A 135 16.68 0.12 -8.71
CA GLN A 135 16.98 -0.64 -7.50
C GLN A 135 16.08 -1.86 -7.42
N THR A 136 16.71 -3.00 -7.14
CA THR A 136 16.03 -4.28 -6.97
C THR A 136 15.97 -4.65 -5.49
N ILE A 137 14.79 -5.01 -5.01
CA ILE A 137 14.60 -5.61 -3.68
C ILE A 137 14.86 -7.11 -3.80
N THR A 138 15.81 -7.63 -3.02
CA THR A 138 16.21 -9.04 -3.07
C THR A 138 15.17 -9.94 -2.41
N GLY A 139 14.98 -11.15 -2.93
CA GLY A 139 14.08 -12.14 -2.34
C GLY A 139 12.59 -11.95 -2.67
N ILE A 140 12.24 -11.02 -3.56
CA ILE A 140 10.88 -10.80 -4.07
C ILE A 140 10.89 -10.57 -5.58
N SER A 141 9.84 -11.00 -6.30
CA SER A 141 9.78 -10.84 -7.76
C SER A 141 9.47 -9.40 -8.15
N ALA A 142 8.52 -8.76 -7.47
CA ALA A 142 8.24 -7.33 -7.66
C ALA A 142 7.64 -6.70 -6.40
N VAL A 143 7.78 -5.38 -6.28
CA VAL A 143 7.14 -4.56 -5.26
C VAL A 143 6.12 -3.64 -5.93
N VAL A 144 4.91 -3.61 -5.40
CA VAL A 144 3.83 -2.75 -5.89
C VAL A 144 3.50 -1.71 -4.81
N SER A 145 3.48 -0.45 -5.22
CA SER A 145 3.21 0.70 -4.36
C SER A 145 2.29 1.74 -4.98
N GLY A 146 1.76 2.62 -4.14
CA GLY A 146 0.94 3.77 -4.52
C GLY A 146 1.55 5.09 -4.05
N HIS A 147 0.78 5.90 -3.31
CA HIS A 147 1.17 7.12 -2.60
C HIS A 147 1.49 8.37 -3.44
N ILE A 148 2.10 8.22 -4.61
CA ILE A 148 2.81 9.33 -5.28
C ILE A 148 1.93 10.13 -6.25
N GLY A 149 0.69 9.71 -6.55
CA GLY A 149 -0.22 10.43 -7.44
C GLY A 149 0.45 10.89 -8.74
N THR A 150 0.80 9.95 -9.61
CA THR A 150 1.64 10.18 -10.81
C THR A 150 0.82 10.23 -12.10
N VAL A 151 1.35 10.79 -13.19
CA VAL A 151 0.66 10.80 -14.50
C VAL A 151 0.78 9.47 -15.24
N GLU A 152 1.76 8.65 -14.87
CA GLU A 152 2.06 7.35 -15.47
C GLU A 152 2.70 6.43 -14.43
N ILE A 153 2.60 5.11 -14.66
CA ILE A 153 3.21 4.10 -13.80
C ILE A 153 4.73 4.25 -13.80
N ILE A 154 5.30 4.45 -12.61
CA ILE A 154 6.76 4.52 -12.41
C ILE A 154 7.29 3.12 -12.13
N GLN A 155 8.43 2.77 -12.74
CA GLN A 155 9.15 1.55 -12.42
C GLN A 155 10.64 1.86 -12.19
N ARG A 156 11.21 1.26 -11.14
CA ARG A 156 12.65 1.26 -10.84
C ARG A 156 13.08 -0.13 -10.43
N GLY A 157 13.88 -0.80 -11.25
CA GLY A 157 14.20 -2.22 -11.06
C GLY A 157 12.94 -3.08 -10.97
N ASN A 158 12.76 -3.79 -9.85
CA ASN A 158 11.56 -4.59 -9.56
C ASN A 158 10.48 -3.86 -8.75
N GLN A 159 10.60 -2.55 -8.53
CA GLN A 159 9.61 -1.73 -7.82
C GLN A 159 8.73 -0.98 -8.82
N VAL A 160 7.41 -1.01 -8.60
CA VAL A 160 6.39 -0.45 -9.50
C VAL A 160 5.39 0.39 -8.69
N TRP A 161 5.30 1.68 -9.00
CA TRP A 161 4.30 2.59 -8.44
C TRP A 161 3.16 2.75 -9.43
N ILE A 162 1.96 2.29 -9.05
CA ILE A 162 0.79 2.24 -9.94
C ILE A 162 -0.23 3.34 -9.67
N ASP A 163 -0.04 4.15 -8.63
CA ASP A 163 -0.96 5.24 -8.29
C ASP A 163 -0.90 6.37 -9.34
N VAL A 164 -1.93 6.39 -10.17
CA VAL A 164 -2.17 7.41 -11.20
C VAL A 164 -3.49 8.16 -11.03
N LEU A 165 -4.25 7.83 -9.98
CA LEU A 165 -5.66 8.22 -9.86
C LEU A 165 -5.83 9.73 -9.82
N ALA A 166 -5.14 10.38 -8.89
CA ALA A 166 -5.27 11.82 -8.65
C ALA A 166 -4.89 12.68 -9.87
N ARG A 167 -4.10 12.14 -10.81
CA ARG A 167 -3.62 12.87 -11.99
C ARG A 167 -4.38 12.55 -13.27
N THR A 168 -4.97 11.35 -13.35
CA THR A 168 -5.56 10.83 -14.58
C THR A 168 -7.05 10.54 -14.47
N GLY A 169 -7.58 10.43 -13.24
CA GLY A 169 -8.93 9.92 -12.97
C GLY A 169 -9.10 8.41 -13.20
N GLN A 170 -8.03 7.68 -13.55
CA GLN A 170 -8.08 6.25 -13.78
C GLN A 170 -7.81 5.47 -12.49
N VAL A 171 -8.66 4.49 -12.20
CA VAL A 171 -8.46 3.59 -11.06
C VAL A 171 -7.17 2.80 -11.27
N PRO A 172 -6.21 2.85 -10.33
CA PRO A 172 -4.89 2.24 -10.47
C PRO A 172 -4.98 0.74 -10.19
N LEU A 173 -5.60 0.00 -11.11
CA LEU A 173 -5.88 -1.43 -10.98
C LEU A 173 -5.09 -2.23 -12.03
N MET A 174 -4.37 -3.25 -11.60
CA MET A 174 -3.56 -4.09 -12.49
C MET A 174 -3.65 -5.57 -12.08
N PRO A 175 -3.77 -6.53 -13.02
CA PRO A 175 -3.63 -7.95 -12.69
C PRO A 175 -2.21 -8.25 -12.18
N ALA A 176 -2.09 -9.07 -11.13
CA ALA A 176 -0.80 -9.40 -10.52
C ALA A 176 0.20 -9.99 -11.53
N HIS A 177 -0.25 -10.84 -12.46
CA HIS A 177 0.60 -11.39 -13.51
C HIS A 177 1.19 -10.31 -14.45
N ARG A 178 0.45 -9.22 -14.71
CA ARG A 178 0.95 -8.10 -15.54
C ARG A 178 2.06 -7.32 -14.86
N VAL A 179 2.04 -7.21 -13.53
CA VAL A 179 3.16 -6.64 -12.76
C VAL A 179 4.42 -7.48 -12.96
N LEU A 180 4.30 -8.79 -12.80
CA LEU A 180 5.42 -9.72 -12.95
C LEU A 180 5.99 -9.71 -14.37
N GLU A 181 5.14 -9.73 -15.39
CA GLU A 181 5.54 -9.60 -16.80
C GLU A 181 6.31 -8.30 -17.06
N ARG A 182 5.80 -7.18 -16.54
CA ARG A 182 6.41 -5.85 -16.71
C ARG A 182 7.82 -5.80 -16.13
N VAL A 183 8.01 -6.33 -14.92
CA VAL A 183 9.35 -6.39 -14.29
C VAL A 183 10.28 -7.33 -15.05
N ALA A 184 9.79 -8.49 -15.49
CA ALA A 184 10.59 -9.46 -16.23
C ALA A 184 11.04 -8.96 -17.61
N GLN A 185 10.30 -8.07 -18.26
CA GLN A 185 10.68 -7.47 -19.56
C GLN A 185 11.89 -6.54 -19.44
N VAL A 186 11.94 -5.72 -18.38
CA VAL A 186 13.06 -4.79 -18.14
C VAL A 186 14.35 -5.54 -17.82
N GLN A 187 14.27 -6.63 -17.06
CA GLN A 187 15.44 -7.44 -16.69
C GLN A 187 16.09 -8.18 -17.88
N ARG A 188 15.37 -8.37 -19.00
CA ARG A 188 15.90 -9.03 -20.21
C ARG A 188 16.51 -8.05 -21.22
N GLY A 189 16.28 -6.75 -21.05
CA GLY A 189 16.69 -5.71 -22.00
C GLY A 189 17.87 -4.86 -21.55
N GLY A 190 18.41 -5.08 -20.34
CA GLY A 190 19.63 -4.47 -19.82
C GLY A 190 20.81 -5.42 -19.86
#